data_AF-A0A3B8PWY4-F1
#
_entry.id   AF-A0A3B8PWY4-F1
#
_cell.length_a   1.000
_cell.length_b   1.000
_cell.length_c   1.000
_cell.angle_alpha   90.00
_cell.angle_beta   90.00
_cell.angle_gamma   90.00
#
_symmetry.space_group_name_H-M   'P 1'
#
loop_
_entity.id
_entity.type
_entity.pdbx_description
1 polymer ?
#
loop_
_entity_poly.entity_id
_entity_poly.type
_entity_poly.pdbx_seq_one_letter_code
_entity_poly.pdbx_strand_id
1 'polypeptide(L)' 'MNAQEAESSNVVRKNLRSTPNANEDLLTKAQLAERLHKSPRCVEIWMQRRYLPYFKIGRSVLFRWPDVVAHLDRFRVG' A
#
# COMPACT_ATOMS: atom_id res chain seq x y z
N MET A 1 -23.80 10.19 -39.29
CA MET A 1 -23.80 9.34 -38.08
C MET A 1 -22.34 9.01 -37.80
N ASN A 2 -21.68 9.79 -36.93
CA ASN A 2 -20.22 9.81 -36.82
C ASN A 2 -19.73 8.92 -35.66
N ALA A 3 -18.70 8.14 -35.94
CA ALA A 3 -18.09 7.14 -35.06
C ALA A 3 -17.31 7.72 -33.84
N GLN A 4 -17.36 9.04 -33.60
CA GLN A 4 -16.59 9.70 -32.55
C GLN A 4 -17.27 9.76 -31.18
N GLU A 5 -18.56 9.41 -31.06
CA GLU A 5 -19.27 9.40 -29.78
C GLU A 5 -19.13 8.10 -28.97
N ALA A 6 -18.60 7.03 -29.58
CA ALA A 6 -18.51 5.72 -28.93
C ALA A 6 -17.24 5.54 -28.07
N GLU A 7 -16.14 6.24 -28.35
CA GLU A 7 -14.87 6.06 -27.62
C GLU A 7 -14.83 6.76 -26.27
N SER A 8 -15.56 7.87 -26.11
CA SER A 8 -15.59 8.64 -24.85
C SER A 8 -16.24 7.85 -23.71
N SER A 9 -17.09 6.87 -24.01
CA SER A 9 -17.82 6.10 -23.00
C SER A 9 -16.99 4.98 -22.34
N ASN A 10 -15.87 4.57 -22.94
CA ASN A 10 -15.05 3.47 -22.41
C ASN A 10 -13.91 3.97 -21.50
N VAL A 11 -13.45 5.19 -21.71
CA VAL A 11 -12.44 5.85 -20.83
C VAL A 11 -13.07 6.24 -19.49
N VAL A 12 -14.33 6.70 -19.50
CA VAL A 12 -15.03 7.21 -18.30
C VAL A 12 -15.44 6.08 -17.33
N ARG A 13 -15.75 4.88 -17.81
CA ARG A 13 -16.09 3.71 -16.95
C ARG A 13 -14.91 3.14 -16.17
N LYS A 14 -13.67 3.46 -16.56
CA LYS A 14 -12.47 2.99 -15.85
C LYS A 14 -12.24 3.72 -14.51
N ASN A 15 -13.12 4.66 -14.14
CA ASN A 15 -12.92 5.60 -13.04
C ASN A 15 -13.75 5.38 -11.76
N LEU A 16 -14.20 4.15 -11.45
CA LEU A 16 -14.79 3.84 -10.13
C LEU A 16 -14.05 2.74 -9.36
N ARG A 17 -12.72 2.70 -9.47
CA ARG A 17 -11.96 2.19 -8.33
C ARG A 17 -12.04 3.28 -7.29
N SER A 18 -13.01 3.17 -6.38
CA SER A 18 -13.06 3.91 -5.11
C SER A 18 -11.63 4.10 -4.69
N THR A 19 -11.11 5.34 -4.65
CA THR A 19 -9.78 5.61 -4.12
C THR A 19 -9.83 5.02 -2.73
N PRO A 20 -9.26 3.82 -2.51
CA PRO A 20 -9.38 3.22 -1.21
C PRO A 20 -8.59 4.17 -0.33
N ASN A 21 -9.17 4.54 0.80
CA ASN A 21 -8.68 5.64 1.64
C ASN A 21 -7.25 5.23 2.00
N ALA A 22 -6.25 5.74 1.26
CA ALA A 22 -4.92 5.13 1.22
C ALA A 22 -4.23 5.18 2.59
N ASN A 23 -4.81 5.94 3.52
CA ASN A 23 -4.40 6.09 4.89
C ASN A 23 -4.95 5.01 5.84
N GLU A 24 -5.92 4.20 5.45
CA GLU A 24 -6.53 3.19 6.34
C GLU A 24 -6.43 1.75 5.82
N ASP A 25 -6.04 1.56 4.56
CA ASP A 25 -5.94 0.23 3.97
C ASP A 25 -4.80 -0.62 4.56
N LEU A 26 -5.06 -1.93 4.58
CA LEU A 26 -4.07 -2.96 4.88
C LEU A 26 -3.19 -3.22 3.65
N LEU A 27 -1.88 -3.10 3.84
CA LEU A 27 -0.86 -3.30 2.82
C LEU A 27 -0.27 -4.70 2.94
N THR A 28 -0.01 -5.34 1.81
CA THR A 28 0.88 -6.50 1.72
C THR A 28 2.35 -6.07 1.83
N LYS A 29 3.28 -7.04 1.97
CA LYS A 29 4.73 -6.76 1.93
C LYS A 29 5.15 -6.01 0.66
N ALA A 30 4.60 -6.38 -0.50
CA ALA A 30 4.95 -5.77 -1.78
C ALA A 30 4.48 -4.30 -1.85
N GLN A 31 3.23 -4.05 -1.47
CA GLN A 31 2.67 -2.70 -1.45
C GLN A 31 3.37 -1.80 -0.42
N LEU A 32 3.72 -2.34 0.76
CA LEU A 32 4.47 -1.58 1.75
C LEU A 32 5.89 -1.25 1.24
N ALA A 33 6.55 -2.20 0.58
CA ALA A 33 7.87 -2.00 0.01
C ALA A 33 7.86 -0.89 -1.07
N GLU A 34 6.88 -0.94 -1.98
CA GLU A 34 6.66 0.09 -2.99
C GLU A 34 6.45 1.46 -2.34
N ARG A 35 5.56 1.55 -1.34
CA ARG A 35 5.23 2.80 -0.66
C ARG A 35 6.38 3.40 0.14
N LEU A 36 7.25 2.57 0.70
CA LEU A 36 8.46 3.02 1.42
C LEU A 36 9.66 3.25 0.49
N HIS A 37 9.52 2.99 -0.82
CA HIS A 37 10.61 2.97 -1.79
C HIS A 37 11.77 2.07 -1.34
N LYS A 38 11.44 0.87 -0.85
CA LYS A 38 12.37 -0.18 -0.44
C LYS A 38 12.12 -1.46 -1.21
N SER A 39 13.08 -2.39 -1.16
CA SER A 39 12.88 -3.74 -1.68
C SER A 39 12.00 -4.56 -0.72
N PRO A 40 11.24 -5.56 -1.21
CA PRO A 40 10.51 -6.49 -0.34
C PRO A 40 11.42 -7.18 0.68
N ARG A 41 12.66 -7.52 0.29
CA ARG A 41 13.67 -8.09 1.17
C ARG A 41 13.99 -7.19 2.35
N CYS A 42 14.08 -5.88 2.14
CA CYS A 42 14.32 -4.89 3.20
C CYS A 42 13.16 -4.89 4.20
N VAL A 43 11.92 -4.86 3.72
CA VAL A 43 10.71 -4.95 4.57
C VAL A 43 10.72 -6.24 5.40
N GLU A 44 11.10 -7.38 4.81
CA GLU A 44 11.21 -8.64 5.57
C GLU A 44 12.28 -8.61 6.66
N ILE A 45 13.44 -8.02 6.40
CA ILE A 45 14.48 -7.84 7.42
C ILE A 45 13.95 -6.96 8.56
N TRP A 46 13.25 -5.87 8.23
CA TRP A 46 12.65 -4.99 9.24
C TRP A 46 11.56 -5.70 10.05
N MET A 47 10.75 -6.56 9.43
CA MET A 47 9.81 -7.42 10.15
C MET A 47 10.51 -8.40 11.09
N GLN A 48 11.54 -9.11 10.61
CA GLN A 48 12.32 -10.08 11.40
C GLN A 48 12.96 -9.40 12.62
N ARG A 49 13.42 -8.17 12.45
CA ARG A 49 13.99 -7.34 13.51
C ARG A 49 12.95 -6.55 14.33
N ARG A 50 11.66 -6.74 14.04
CA ARG A 50 10.52 -6.13 14.74
C ARG A 50 10.52 -4.59 14.71
N TYR A 51 11.02 -4.01 13.62
CA TYR A 51 10.99 -2.56 13.37
C TYR A 51 9.67 -2.08 12.78
N LEU A 52 8.87 -2.98 12.19
CA LEU A 52 7.56 -2.69 11.62
C LEU A 52 6.46 -3.47 12.36
N PRO A 53 5.33 -2.85 12.70
CA PRO A 53 4.17 -3.55 13.22
C PRO A 53 3.45 -4.25 12.06
N TYR A 54 3.00 -5.49 12.27
CA TYR A 54 2.28 -6.26 11.26
C TYR A 54 1.25 -7.20 11.90
N PHE A 55 0.20 -7.50 11.16
CA PHE A 55 -0.74 -8.57 11.47
C PHE A 55 -0.29 -9.84 10.77
N LYS A 56 -0.22 -10.95 11.51
CA LYS A 56 0.06 -12.28 10.94
C LYS A 56 -1.18 -13.16 11.11
N ILE A 57 -1.77 -13.56 10.00
CA ILE A 57 -2.97 -14.41 9.96
C ILE A 57 -2.68 -15.57 9.03
N GLY A 58 -2.44 -16.75 9.60
CA GLY A 58 -1.97 -17.91 8.85
C GLY A 58 -0.66 -17.61 8.10
N ARG A 59 -0.71 -17.70 6.76
CA ARG A 59 0.42 -17.40 5.85
C ARG A 59 0.44 -15.94 5.39
N SER A 60 -0.61 -15.18 5.68
CA SER A 60 -0.74 -13.80 5.26
C SER A 60 -0.12 -12.85 6.27
N VAL A 61 0.53 -11.81 5.75
CA VAL A 61 1.11 -10.71 6.53
C VAL A 61 0.58 -9.40 5.96
N LEU A 62 0.00 -8.58 6.83
CA LEU A 62 -0.60 -7.31 6.48
C LEU A 62 -0.06 -6.20 7.39
N PHE A 63 -0.03 -4.99 6.86
CA PHE A 63 0.47 -3.80 7.55
C PHE A 63 -0.58 -2.70 7.47
N ARG A 64 -0.87 -2.05 8.59
CA ARG A 64 -1.68 -0.84 8.61
C ARG A 64 -0.76 0.36 8.50
N TRP A 65 -0.99 1.22 7.50
CA TRP A 65 -0.07 2.32 7.19
C TRP A 65 0.15 3.31 8.34
N PRO A 66 -0.88 3.81 9.05
CA PRO A 66 -0.70 4.71 10.19
C PRO A 66 0.19 4.11 11.28
N ASP A 67 0.01 2.82 11.57
CA ASP A 67 0.76 2.12 12.60
C ASP A 67 2.24 2.01 12.19
N VAL A 68 2.52 1.74 10.91
CA VAL A 68 3.88 1.73 10.36
C VAL A 68 4.55 3.09 10.52
N VAL A 69 3.89 4.18 10.11
CA VAL A 69 4.47 5.54 10.20
C VAL A 69 4.74 5.91 11.66
N ALA A 70 3.78 5.66 12.57
CA ALA A 70 3.95 5.90 13.99
C ALA A 70 5.10 5.06 14.58
N HIS A 71 5.29 3.82 14.11
CA HIS A 71 6.42 2.99 14.53
C HIS A 71 7.77 3.53 14.04
N LEU A 72 7.81 4.01 12.79
CA LEU A 72 9.02 4.53 12.14
C LEU A 72 9.49 5.85 12.76
N ASP A 73 8.57 6.68 13.23
CA ASP A 73 8.91 7.96 13.89
C ASP A 73 9.81 7.76 15.13
N ARG A 74 9.79 6.57 15.76
CA ARG A 74 10.70 6.23 16.87
C ARG A 74 12.16 6.05 16.46
N PHE A 75 12.43 5.88 15.17
CA PHE A 75 13.78 5.86 14.61
C PHE A 75 14.20 7.22 14.06
N ARG A 76 13.37 8.26 14.19
CA ARG A 76 13.70 9.61 13.77
C ARG A 76 14.88 10.12 14.61
N VAL A 77 15.95 10.50 13.92
CA VAL A 77 17.08 11.21 14.49
C VAL A 77 16.97 12.66 14.02
N GLY A 78 16.98 13.59 14.97
CA GLY A 78 16.91 15.04 14.74
C GLY A 78 18.28 15.69 14.79
#